data_AF-A0A4P9X515-F1
#
_entry.id   AF-A0A4P9X515-F1
#
_cell.length_a   1.000
_cell.length_b   1.000
_cell.length_c   1.000
_cell.angle_alpha   90.00
_cell.angle_beta   90.00
_cell.angle_gamma   90.00
#
_symmetry.space_group_name_H-M   'P 1'
#
loop_
_entity.id
_entity.type
_entity.pdbx_description
1 polymer ?
#
loop_
_entity_poly.entity_id
_entity_poly.type
_entity_poly.pdbx_seq_one_letter_code
_entity_poly.pdbx_strand_id
1 'polypeptide(L)'
;MAAKRETATLASGLKVFGAALRTRFHVQAYKDALALEKLRGATLLIFGSPREPLSMAEFAMLQAYLAQGGAILFLSEEGGEPQTNTNFNYLLEELGIIVNPDGVVRATYGGTYFHPKESLITRGILNREISRVAGKQPRRPDAAATGGDGDADPLAQGDDGSLAFVYPFGATLTAVKPAVALLSTSTDCFPVSVPVGAVHMTPNAGKVMVLGSVQMLMDAYVEKEDNLLLGTTLVELLTSPQLSLNTLDAQDPDLADYHTVPDIASLSRSLRACLQDNDEIPRDFTALFDTHIFRFNTTLVPEVLKAYPKLGLKKEPLTLIQPQFEVPLPPLEPATFTPTLTDLDPPQLELFDLDSAFASQRTRIAQVTNKCTDADVEYYVQACGRILGVTAHLQKERQRQLAATAAAHDDTSSPAVVAPAPTPAEILHFVFQAIVDWKKSD
;
A
#
# COMPACT_ATOMS: atom_id res chain seq x y z
N MET A 1 -30.86 -14.08 -4.42
CA MET A 1 -32.33 -14.07 -4.29
C MET A 1 -32.88 -12.79 -4.93
N ALA A 2 -34.18 -12.46 -4.84
CA ALA A 2 -34.73 -11.19 -5.38
C ALA A 2 -35.71 -10.49 -4.41
N ALA A 3 -35.77 -10.94 -3.15
CA ALA A 3 -36.78 -10.48 -2.19
C ALA A 3 -36.41 -9.17 -1.48
N LYS A 4 -35.11 -8.78 -1.45
CA LYS A 4 -34.60 -7.61 -0.71
C LYS A 4 -33.89 -6.57 -1.59
N ARG A 5 -34.36 -6.40 -2.83
CA ARG A 5 -33.74 -5.52 -3.85
C ARG A 5 -32.24 -5.73 -4.00
N GLU A 6 -31.84 -6.99 -4.05
CA GLU A 6 -30.43 -7.38 -4.20
C GLU A 6 -29.81 -6.81 -5.48
N THR A 7 -28.59 -6.26 -5.36
CA THR A 7 -27.83 -5.73 -6.51
C THR A 7 -27.61 -6.82 -7.56
N ALA A 8 -27.36 -8.06 -7.13
CA ALA A 8 -27.11 -9.20 -8.00
C ALA A 8 -28.15 -10.30 -7.80
N THR A 9 -28.88 -10.63 -8.87
CA THR A 9 -29.88 -11.70 -8.87
C THR A 9 -29.61 -12.68 -10.01
N LEU A 10 -30.22 -13.86 -9.95
CA LEU A 10 -30.16 -14.84 -11.06
C LEU A 10 -30.73 -14.30 -12.38
N ALA A 11 -31.56 -13.25 -12.33
CA ALA A 11 -32.10 -12.57 -13.50
C ALA A 11 -31.19 -11.45 -14.03
N SER A 12 -30.38 -10.85 -13.14
CA SER A 12 -29.53 -9.70 -13.44
C SER A 12 -28.21 -9.81 -12.68
N GLY A 13 -27.14 -10.13 -13.40
CA GLY A 13 -25.77 -10.14 -12.88
C GLY A 13 -25.21 -11.53 -12.58
N LEU A 14 -26.00 -12.55 -12.21
CA LEU A 14 -25.50 -13.89 -11.86
C LEU A 14 -25.93 -14.99 -12.85
N LYS A 15 -26.04 -14.67 -14.15
CA LYS A 15 -26.56 -15.64 -15.14
C LYS A 15 -25.55 -16.74 -15.41
N VAL A 16 -24.29 -16.37 -15.65
CA VAL A 16 -23.20 -17.30 -15.97
C VAL A 16 -22.87 -18.13 -14.74
N PHE A 17 -22.71 -17.49 -13.58
CA PHE A 17 -22.48 -18.19 -12.30
C PHE A 17 -23.64 -19.14 -11.97
N GLY A 18 -24.88 -18.68 -12.12
CA GLY A 18 -26.07 -19.52 -11.92
C GLY A 18 -26.16 -20.69 -12.91
N ALA A 19 -25.74 -20.51 -14.17
CA ALA A 19 -25.68 -21.58 -15.16
C ALA A 19 -24.62 -22.63 -14.80
N ALA A 20 -23.43 -22.20 -14.36
CA ALA A 20 -22.39 -23.10 -13.87
C ALA A 20 -22.86 -23.90 -12.66
N LEU A 21 -23.53 -23.27 -11.69
CA LEU A 21 -24.07 -23.97 -10.53
C LEU A 21 -25.20 -24.96 -10.89
N ARG A 22 -26.00 -24.69 -11.93
CA ARG A 22 -27.08 -25.60 -12.38
C ARG A 22 -26.58 -26.96 -12.86
N THR A 23 -25.31 -27.09 -13.21
CA THR A 23 -24.71 -28.37 -13.60
C THR A 23 -24.65 -29.36 -12.44
N ARG A 24 -24.52 -28.87 -11.19
CA ARG A 24 -24.35 -29.68 -9.97
C ARG A 24 -25.46 -29.48 -8.93
N PHE A 25 -26.20 -28.38 -9.00
CA PHE A 25 -27.19 -27.98 -7.99
C PHE A 25 -28.51 -27.51 -8.63
N HIS A 26 -29.62 -27.66 -7.90
CA HIS A 26 -30.89 -27.09 -8.30
C HIS A 26 -30.99 -25.62 -7.86
N VAL A 27 -30.77 -24.69 -8.79
CA VAL A 27 -30.72 -23.25 -8.51
C VAL A 27 -32.08 -22.60 -8.79
N GLN A 28 -32.72 -22.08 -7.75
CA GLN A 28 -34.01 -21.38 -7.85
C GLN A 28 -33.91 -19.95 -7.29
N ALA A 29 -34.56 -19.00 -7.98
CA ALA A 29 -34.68 -17.62 -7.48
C ALA A 29 -35.82 -17.54 -6.46
N TYR A 30 -35.50 -17.15 -5.23
CA TYR A 30 -36.50 -16.89 -4.20
C TYR A 30 -37.05 -15.46 -4.32
N LYS A 31 -38.36 -15.34 -4.52
CA LYS A 31 -39.08 -14.06 -4.69
C LYS A 31 -40.09 -13.76 -3.58
N ASP A 32 -40.39 -14.75 -2.73
CA ASP A 32 -41.39 -14.63 -1.67
C ASP A 32 -40.75 -14.09 -0.37
N ALA A 33 -41.58 -13.76 0.63
CA ALA A 33 -41.09 -13.48 1.98
C ALA A 33 -40.34 -14.69 2.55
N LEU A 34 -39.23 -14.45 3.27
CA LEU A 34 -38.46 -15.50 3.95
C LEU A 34 -39.39 -16.27 4.90
N ALA A 35 -39.45 -17.59 4.76
CA ALA A 35 -40.23 -18.47 5.63
C ALA A 35 -39.49 -19.78 5.87
N LEU A 36 -39.40 -20.20 7.13
CA LEU A 36 -38.62 -21.37 7.54
C LEU A 36 -39.04 -22.66 6.81
N GLU A 37 -40.33 -22.83 6.53
CA GLU A 37 -40.87 -24.02 5.85
C GLU A 37 -40.34 -24.18 4.42
N LYS A 38 -40.18 -23.07 3.69
CA LYS A 38 -39.63 -23.08 2.32
C LYS A 38 -38.11 -23.22 2.32
N LEU A 39 -37.44 -22.80 3.40
CA LEU A 39 -35.99 -22.92 3.55
C LEU A 39 -35.54 -24.35 3.89
N ARG A 40 -36.40 -25.20 4.47
CA ARG A 40 -36.07 -26.60 4.80
C ARG A 40 -35.64 -27.44 3.59
N GLY A 41 -36.08 -27.07 2.38
CA GLY A 41 -35.67 -27.75 1.14
C GLY A 41 -34.38 -27.22 0.51
N ALA A 42 -33.83 -26.12 1.02
CA ALA A 42 -32.64 -25.47 0.48
C ALA A 42 -31.41 -25.79 1.32
N THR A 43 -30.33 -26.25 0.69
CA THR A 43 -29.05 -26.53 1.36
C THR A 43 -28.19 -25.28 1.53
N LEU A 44 -28.28 -24.33 0.59
CA LEU A 44 -27.52 -23.10 0.56
C LEU A 44 -28.42 -21.91 0.22
N LEU A 45 -28.32 -20.86 1.03
CA LEU A 45 -28.99 -19.58 0.83
C LEU A 45 -27.96 -18.52 0.41
N ILE A 46 -28.21 -17.80 -0.70
CA ILE A 46 -27.28 -16.77 -1.20
C ILE A 46 -27.95 -15.39 -1.20
N PHE A 47 -27.34 -14.44 -0.49
CA PHE A 47 -27.72 -13.02 -0.48
C PHE A 47 -26.75 -12.22 -1.36
N GLY A 48 -27.24 -11.67 -2.47
CA GLY A 48 -26.45 -10.90 -3.43
C GLY A 48 -26.48 -9.40 -3.16
N SER A 49 -25.81 -8.93 -2.10
CA SER A 49 -25.83 -7.53 -1.65
C SER A 49 -27.25 -7.01 -1.36
N PRO A 50 -27.84 -7.36 -0.20
CA PRO A 50 -29.18 -6.92 0.16
C PRO A 50 -29.21 -5.41 0.42
N ARG A 51 -30.19 -4.69 -0.16
CA ARG A 51 -30.33 -3.23 -0.04
C ARG A 51 -31.49 -2.79 0.87
N GLU A 52 -32.07 -3.76 1.56
CA GLU A 52 -33.15 -3.53 2.52
C GLU A 52 -32.76 -4.16 3.86
N PRO A 53 -33.14 -3.53 4.98
CA PRO A 53 -32.87 -4.08 6.29
C PRO A 53 -33.63 -5.39 6.52
N LEU A 54 -33.02 -6.26 7.31
CA LEU A 54 -33.60 -7.47 7.88
C LEU A 54 -34.34 -7.14 9.18
N SER A 55 -35.54 -7.67 9.29
CA SER A 55 -36.35 -7.60 10.50
C SER A 55 -35.88 -8.63 11.53
N MET A 56 -36.20 -8.40 12.80
CA MET A 56 -35.88 -9.34 13.89
C MET A 56 -36.45 -10.75 13.66
N ALA A 57 -37.63 -10.85 13.04
CA ALA A 57 -38.23 -12.15 12.71
C ALA A 57 -37.42 -12.90 11.65
N GLU A 58 -36.88 -12.21 10.65
CA GLU A 58 -36.01 -12.81 9.64
C GLU A 58 -34.68 -13.25 10.23
N PHE A 59 -34.08 -12.45 11.14
CA PHE A 59 -32.87 -12.84 11.85
C PHE A 59 -33.05 -14.12 12.67
N ALA A 60 -34.14 -14.20 13.45
CA ALA A 60 -34.46 -15.41 14.21
C ALA A 60 -34.64 -16.63 13.30
N MET A 61 -35.24 -16.45 12.12
CA MET A 61 -35.36 -17.53 11.14
C MET A 61 -34.02 -17.95 10.53
N LEU A 62 -33.12 -17.01 10.22
CA LEU A 62 -31.79 -17.33 9.71
C LEU A 62 -30.96 -18.09 10.76
N GLN A 63 -31.01 -17.66 12.02
CA GLN A 63 -30.38 -18.40 13.13
C GLN A 63 -30.97 -19.81 13.27
N ALA A 64 -32.29 -19.96 13.19
CA ALA A 64 -32.95 -21.27 13.24
C ALA A 64 -32.59 -22.15 12.03
N TYR A 65 -32.38 -21.57 10.85
CA TYR A 65 -31.92 -22.26 9.65
C TYR A 65 -30.46 -22.74 9.79
N LEU A 66 -29.58 -21.90 10.34
CA LEU A 66 -28.20 -22.27 10.65
C LEU A 66 -28.12 -23.38 11.71
N ALA A 67 -28.98 -23.32 12.74
CA ALA A 67 -29.07 -24.35 13.77
C ALA A 67 -29.53 -25.71 13.22
N GLN A 68 -30.26 -25.73 12.10
CA GLN A 68 -30.66 -26.94 11.38
C GLN A 68 -29.58 -27.49 10.44
N GLY A 69 -28.40 -26.86 10.40
CA GLY A 69 -27.30 -27.25 9.50
C GLY A 69 -27.37 -26.63 8.10
N GLY A 70 -28.18 -25.58 7.91
CA GLY A 70 -28.22 -24.84 6.66
C GLY A 70 -26.93 -24.04 6.41
N ALA A 71 -26.64 -23.76 5.14
CA ALA A 71 -25.52 -22.91 4.75
C ALA A 71 -26.01 -21.55 4.21
N ILE A 72 -25.31 -20.46 4.55
CA ILE A 72 -25.61 -19.11 4.06
C ILE A 72 -24.35 -18.50 3.45
N LEU A 73 -24.46 -17.91 2.26
CA LEU A 73 -23.45 -17.09 1.61
C LEU A 73 -23.96 -15.65 1.51
N PHE A 74 -23.28 -14.73 2.20
CA PHE A 74 -23.49 -13.30 2.08
C PHE A 74 -22.47 -12.70 1.14
N LEU A 75 -22.94 -11.99 0.12
CA LEU A 75 -22.12 -11.17 -0.76
C LEU A 75 -22.39 -9.71 -0.43
N SER A 76 -21.35 -8.93 -0.17
CA SER A 76 -21.43 -7.49 0.06
C SER A 76 -20.86 -6.70 -1.12
N GLU A 77 -20.91 -5.38 -1.03
CA GLU A 77 -20.29 -4.47 -1.99
C GLU A 77 -19.44 -3.42 -1.26
N GLU A 78 -18.67 -2.63 -2.00
CA GLU A 78 -17.92 -1.52 -1.44
C GLU A 78 -18.78 -0.60 -0.56
N GLY A 79 -18.13 -0.02 0.46
CA GLY A 79 -18.79 0.83 1.44
C GLY A 79 -19.70 0.09 2.40
N GLY A 80 -19.82 -1.24 2.28
CA GLY A 80 -20.46 -2.12 3.25
C GLY A 80 -21.91 -1.74 3.58
N GLU A 81 -22.26 -1.87 4.86
CA GLU A 81 -23.59 -1.56 5.38
C GLU A 81 -24.07 -0.11 5.14
N PRO A 82 -23.27 0.96 5.40
CA PRO A 82 -23.78 2.32 5.24
C PRO A 82 -24.09 2.68 3.77
N GLN A 83 -23.41 2.07 2.80
CA GLN A 83 -23.68 2.31 1.39
C GLN A 83 -24.92 1.53 0.90
N THR A 84 -25.16 0.34 1.45
CA THR A 84 -26.30 -0.52 1.08
C THR A 84 -27.56 -0.27 1.91
N ASN A 85 -27.45 0.51 3.00
CA ASN A 85 -28.54 0.86 3.92
C ASN A 85 -29.31 -0.35 4.45
N THR A 86 -28.56 -1.38 4.84
CA THR A 86 -29.06 -2.63 5.43
C THR A 86 -28.53 -2.79 6.84
N ASN A 87 -28.70 -3.94 7.47
CA ASN A 87 -28.28 -4.23 8.86
C ASN A 87 -27.76 -5.66 9.04
N PHE A 88 -27.17 -6.26 8.00
CA PHE A 88 -26.70 -7.65 8.08
C PHE A 88 -25.55 -7.84 9.08
N ASN A 89 -24.76 -6.80 9.39
CA ASN A 89 -23.67 -6.91 10.37
C ASN A 89 -24.19 -7.30 11.75
N TYR A 90 -25.43 -6.93 12.11
CA TYR A 90 -26.07 -7.36 13.36
C TYR A 90 -26.05 -8.89 13.56
N LEU A 91 -26.24 -9.65 12.47
CA LEU A 91 -26.15 -11.12 12.52
C LEU A 91 -24.71 -11.61 12.42
N LEU A 92 -23.89 -10.96 11.60
CA LEU A 92 -22.53 -11.42 11.34
C LEU A 92 -21.59 -11.18 12.54
N GLU A 93 -21.83 -10.12 13.32
CA GLU A 93 -21.06 -9.78 14.52
C GLU A 93 -21.12 -10.91 15.55
N GLU A 94 -22.29 -11.51 15.78
CA GLU A 94 -22.46 -12.67 16.66
C GLU A 94 -21.65 -13.88 16.19
N LEU A 95 -21.39 -13.97 14.89
CA LEU A 95 -20.60 -15.04 14.26
C LEU A 95 -19.10 -14.70 14.20
N GLY A 96 -18.71 -13.49 14.61
CA GLY A 96 -17.33 -12.99 14.57
C GLY A 96 -16.91 -12.42 13.21
N ILE A 97 -17.84 -12.00 12.35
CA ILE A 97 -17.54 -11.39 11.04
C ILE A 97 -18.17 -10.01 10.97
N ILE A 98 -17.42 -9.00 10.51
CA ILE A 98 -17.94 -7.65 10.28
C ILE A 98 -17.52 -7.20 8.90
N VAL A 99 -18.45 -6.64 8.11
CA VAL A 99 -18.11 -5.99 6.84
C VAL A 99 -17.76 -4.54 7.11
N ASN A 100 -16.54 -4.14 6.74
CA ASN A 100 -16.06 -2.79 6.95
C ASN A 100 -16.67 -1.82 5.91
N PRO A 101 -16.89 -0.55 6.26
CA PRO A 101 -17.40 0.46 5.33
C PRO A 101 -16.26 1.08 4.50
N ASP A 102 -15.48 0.24 3.83
CA ASP A 102 -14.31 0.64 3.05
C ASP A 102 -14.37 0.10 1.61
N GLY A 103 -13.31 0.34 0.85
CA GLY A 103 -13.18 -0.15 -0.52
C GLY A 103 -11.74 -0.51 -0.83
N VAL A 104 -11.53 -1.75 -1.28
CA VAL A 104 -10.20 -2.23 -1.66
C VAL A 104 -9.77 -1.57 -2.96
N VAL A 105 -8.56 -1.01 -2.96
CA VAL A 105 -7.92 -0.44 -4.14
C VAL A 105 -6.61 -1.15 -4.42
N ARG A 106 -6.23 -1.22 -5.69
CA ARG A 106 -4.91 -1.73 -6.08
C ARG A 106 -3.81 -0.77 -5.61
N ALA A 107 -2.71 -1.31 -5.10
CA ALA A 107 -1.52 -0.51 -4.76
C ALA A 107 -0.61 -0.34 -5.99
N THR A 108 -0.60 -1.33 -6.88
CA THR A 108 0.23 -1.34 -8.10
C THR A 108 -0.63 -1.31 -9.36
N TYR A 109 -0.20 -0.54 -10.35
CA TYR A 109 -0.81 -0.59 -11.68
C TYR A 109 -0.39 -1.87 -12.40
N GLY A 110 -1.38 -2.59 -12.91
CA GLY A 110 -1.24 -3.82 -13.68
C GLY A 110 -2.19 -3.67 -14.84
N GLY A 111 -1.62 -3.56 -16.04
CA GLY A 111 -2.22 -2.97 -17.24
C GLY A 111 -3.51 -3.63 -17.76
N THR A 112 -3.99 -4.70 -17.14
CA THR A 112 -5.20 -5.42 -17.53
C THR A 112 -6.49 -4.70 -17.12
N TYR A 113 -6.48 -3.95 -16.01
CA TYR A 113 -7.66 -3.31 -15.44
C TYR A 113 -7.46 -1.80 -15.28
N PHE A 114 -8.39 -0.99 -15.79
CA PHE A 114 -8.26 0.47 -15.79
C PHE A 114 -8.70 1.11 -14.49
N HIS A 115 -9.68 0.52 -13.80
CA HIS A 115 -10.23 1.09 -12.57
C HIS A 115 -9.39 0.67 -11.34
N PRO A 116 -8.98 1.60 -10.46
CA PRO A 116 -8.18 1.26 -9.28
C PRO A 116 -8.85 0.27 -8.32
N LYS A 117 -10.19 0.21 -8.30
CA LYS A 117 -10.95 -0.74 -7.48
C LYS A 117 -11.15 -2.12 -8.13
N GLU A 118 -10.66 -2.32 -9.35
CA GLU A 118 -10.58 -3.64 -9.98
C GLU A 118 -9.22 -4.26 -9.62
N SER A 119 -9.17 -4.81 -8.41
CA SER A 119 -7.93 -5.28 -7.81
C SER A 119 -7.68 -6.74 -8.17
N LEU A 120 -6.58 -7.04 -8.87
CA LEU A 120 -6.16 -8.42 -9.14
C LEU A 120 -5.39 -8.96 -7.94
N ILE A 121 -5.88 -10.05 -7.35
CA ILE A 121 -5.28 -10.70 -6.20
C ILE A 121 -4.69 -12.04 -6.65
N THR A 122 -3.36 -12.12 -6.67
CA THR A 122 -2.62 -13.32 -7.09
C THR A 122 -2.33 -14.27 -5.91
N ARG A 123 -2.00 -13.72 -4.74
CA ARG A 123 -1.64 -14.45 -3.51
C ARG A 123 -2.61 -14.18 -2.37
N GLY A 124 -3.92 -14.33 -2.64
CA GLY A 124 -4.98 -14.00 -1.69
C GLY A 124 -5.57 -15.17 -0.90
N ILE A 125 -5.17 -16.41 -1.16
CA ILE A 125 -5.74 -17.57 -0.46
C ILE A 125 -4.99 -17.80 0.85
N LEU A 126 -5.71 -17.72 1.97
CA LEU A 126 -5.17 -17.96 3.30
C LEU A 126 -5.19 -19.44 3.68
N ASN A 127 -6.19 -20.20 3.19
CA ASN A 127 -6.32 -21.62 3.52
C ASN A 127 -6.00 -22.51 2.31
N ARG A 128 -4.97 -23.35 2.45
CA ARG A 128 -4.49 -24.24 1.38
C ARG A 128 -5.54 -25.24 0.87
N GLU A 129 -6.57 -25.50 1.68
CA GLU A 129 -7.68 -26.38 1.31
C GLU A 129 -8.48 -25.87 0.11
N ILE A 130 -8.59 -24.55 -0.05
CA ILE A 130 -9.29 -23.95 -1.20
C ILE A 130 -8.53 -24.29 -2.49
N SER A 131 -7.21 -24.13 -2.49
CA SER A 131 -6.36 -24.47 -3.63
C SER A 131 -6.41 -25.97 -3.95
N ARG A 132 -6.45 -26.83 -2.90
CA ARG A 132 -6.60 -28.29 -3.06
C ARG A 132 -7.91 -28.67 -3.75
N VAL A 133 -9.03 -28.08 -3.33
CA VAL A 133 -10.37 -28.36 -3.88
C VAL A 133 -10.51 -27.79 -5.28
N ALA A 134 -9.93 -26.62 -5.53
CA ALA A 134 -9.84 -26.02 -6.85
C ALA A 134 -8.91 -26.78 -7.82
N GLY A 135 -8.15 -27.78 -7.34
CA GLY A 135 -7.23 -28.58 -8.16
C GLY A 135 -5.90 -27.90 -8.49
N LYS A 136 -5.63 -26.71 -7.95
CA LYS A 136 -4.36 -26.01 -8.08
C LYS A 136 -3.52 -26.29 -6.83
N GLN A 137 -2.63 -27.29 -6.89
CA GLN A 137 -1.71 -27.55 -5.78
C GLN A 137 -0.51 -26.61 -5.89
N PRO A 138 -0.16 -25.86 -4.82
CA PRO A 138 1.14 -25.23 -4.74
C PRO A 138 2.20 -26.33 -4.75
N ARG A 139 3.14 -26.26 -5.69
CA ARG A 139 4.26 -27.21 -5.79
C ARG A 139 5.02 -27.19 -4.47
N ARG A 140 5.07 -28.33 -3.77
CA ARG A 140 5.86 -28.47 -2.54
C ARG A 140 7.30 -28.02 -2.79
N PRO A 141 7.93 -27.21 -1.90
CA PRO A 141 9.34 -26.85 -2.02
C PRO A 141 10.30 -28.05 -1.87
N ASP A 142 9.81 -29.21 -1.42
CA ASP A 142 10.66 -30.37 -1.10
C ASP A 142 10.88 -31.36 -2.27
N ALA A 143 10.33 -31.08 -3.46
CA ALA A 143 10.42 -31.95 -4.63
C ALA A 143 11.50 -31.51 -5.65
N ALA A 144 12.56 -30.84 -5.19
CA ALA A 144 13.73 -30.45 -5.99
C ALA A 144 14.93 -31.40 -5.77
N ALA A 145 14.68 -32.69 -5.52
CA ALA A 145 15.75 -33.67 -5.35
C ALA A 145 15.40 -35.06 -5.90
N THR A 146 14.91 -35.16 -7.13
CA THR A 146 15.10 -36.37 -7.96
C THR A 146 15.09 -35.96 -9.42
N GLY A 147 16.22 -36.20 -10.08
CA GLY A 147 16.59 -35.61 -11.36
C GLY A 147 15.79 -36.04 -12.58
N GLY A 148 15.99 -35.26 -13.64
CA GLY A 148 15.55 -35.50 -14.99
C GLY A 148 16.03 -34.33 -15.84
N ASP A 149 17.18 -34.51 -16.49
CA ASP A 149 17.71 -33.59 -17.50
C ASP A 149 16.68 -33.42 -18.63
N GLY A 150 16.24 -32.20 -18.85
CA GLY A 150 15.37 -31.81 -19.94
C GLY A 150 15.38 -30.30 -20.08
N ASP A 151 15.98 -29.82 -21.17
CA ASP A 151 15.97 -28.41 -21.59
C ASP A 151 14.55 -27.84 -21.53
N ALA A 152 14.28 -27.00 -20.53
CA ALA A 152 13.06 -26.22 -20.41
C ALA A 152 13.42 -24.74 -20.34
N ASP A 153 12.89 -24.03 -21.33
CA ASP A 153 12.99 -22.61 -21.64
C ASP A 153 12.92 -21.68 -20.38
N PRO A 154 13.87 -20.75 -20.16
CA PRO A 154 13.90 -19.88 -18.98
C PRO A 154 12.78 -18.83 -18.91
N LEU A 155 11.90 -18.76 -19.94
CA LEU A 155 10.84 -17.76 -20.07
C LEU A 155 9.48 -18.20 -19.53
N ALA A 156 9.34 -19.43 -19.02
CA ALA A 156 8.11 -19.90 -18.37
C ALA A 156 8.15 -19.69 -16.84
N GLN A 157 8.47 -18.47 -16.40
CA GLN A 157 8.21 -18.02 -15.02
C GLN A 157 6.80 -17.44 -14.98
N GLY A 158 5.77 -18.23 -14.67
CA GLY A 158 4.41 -17.69 -14.69
C GLY A 158 3.26 -18.57 -14.21
N ASP A 159 3.50 -19.68 -13.52
CA ASP A 159 2.40 -20.43 -12.88
C ASP A 159 2.88 -21.01 -11.56
N ASP A 160 3.19 -20.12 -10.61
CA ASP A 160 3.11 -20.46 -9.20
C ASP A 160 1.66 -20.91 -8.99
N GLY A 161 1.41 -22.16 -8.60
CA GLY A 161 0.08 -22.77 -8.46
C GLY A 161 -0.86 -22.14 -7.41
N SER A 162 -0.75 -20.83 -7.17
CA SER A 162 -1.68 -19.96 -6.48
C SER A 162 -2.84 -19.55 -7.41
N LEU A 163 -4.05 -19.62 -6.87
CA LEU A 163 -5.27 -19.22 -7.58
C LEU A 163 -5.35 -17.68 -7.63
N ALA A 164 -5.41 -17.11 -8.83
CA ALA A 164 -5.52 -15.67 -9.03
C ALA A 164 -6.96 -15.28 -9.31
N PHE A 165 -7.46 -14.24 -8.64
CA PHE A 165 -8.84 -13.80 -8.79
C PHE A 165 -8.93 -12.27 -8.79
N VAL A 166 -9.90 -11.74 -9.53
CA VAL A 166 -10.19 -10.29 -9.55
C VAL A 166 -11.20 -9.98 -8.47
N TYR A 167 -10.88 -9.00 -7.64
CA TYR A 167 -11.74 -8.48 -6.57
C TYR A 167 -12.20 -7.06 -6.89
N PRO A 168 -13.26 -6.91 -7.70
CA PRO A 168 -13.79 -5.61 -8.10
C PRO A 168 -14.73 -5.01 -7.05
N PHE A 169 -14.57 -3.71 -6.75
CA PHE A 169 -15.50 -2.91 -5.94
C PHE A 169 -15.98 -3.62 -4.67
N GLY A 170 -15.05 -4.20 -3.92
CA GLY A 170 -15.35 -4.93 -2.69
C GLY A 170 -14.86 -4.22 -1.44
N ALA A 171 -15.53 -4.49 -0.34
CA ALA A 171 -15.13 -4.07 1.00
C ALA A 171 -14.18 -5.09 1.64
N THR A 172 -13.46 -4.71 2.70
CA THR A 172 -12.75 -5.65 3.55
C THR A 172 -13.65 -6.19 4.66
N LEU A 173 -13.20 -7.26 5.31
CA LEU A 173 -13.88 -7.92 6.41
C LEU A 173 -12.99 -7.94 7.65
N THR A 174 -13.59 -7.76 8.81
CA THR A 174 -12.95 -8.08 10.10
C THR A 174 -13.45 -9.46 10.53
N ALA A 175 -12.53 -10.41 10.67
CA ALA A 175 -12.84 -11.78 11.10
C ALA A 175 -12.16 -12.08 12.43
N VAL A 176 -12.96 -12.38 13.45
CA VAL A 176 -12.53 -12.74 14.81
C VAL A 176 -13.05 -14.14 15.13
N LYS A 177 -12.26 -14.92 15.89
CA LYS A 177 -12.70 -16.25 16.35
C LYS A 177 -14.05 -16.11 17.07
N PRO A 178 -15.06 -16.91 16.70
CA PRO A 178 -15.00 -18.23 16.04
C PRO A 178 -14.93 -18.25 14.49
N ALA A 179 -14.98 -17.12 13.80
CA ALA A 179 -14.83 -17.09 12.35
C ALA A 179 -13.38 -17.28 11.89
N VAL A 180 -13.22 -17.77 10.66
CA VAL A 180 -11.94 -18.04 10.01
C VAL A 180 -11.87 -17.26 8.70
N ALA A 181 -10.80 -16.47 8.52
CA ALA A 181 -10.53 -15.80 7.26
C ALA A 181 -10.04 -16.81 6.20
N LEU A 182 -10.59 -16.75 4.99
CA LEU A 182 -10.27 -17.63 3.88
C LEU A 182 -9.51 -16.91 2.76
N LEU A 183 -9.87 -15.66 2.52
CA LEU A 183 -9.33 -14.83 1.45
C LEU A 183 -8.83 -13.51 2.02
N SER A 184 -7.76 -13.00 1.44
CA SER A 184 -7.07 -11.76 1.83
C SER A 184 -6.77 -10.88 0.61
N THR A 185 -6.59 -9.58 0.84
CA THR A 185 -6.20 -8.58 -0.17
C THR A 185 -4.76 -8.73 -0.69
N SER A 186 -3.92 -9.59 -0.08
CA SER A 186 -2.49 -9.75 -0.41
C SER A 186 -1.70 -8.44 -0.24
N THR A 187 -0.42 -8.45 -0.66
CA THR A 187 0.48 -7.29 -0.68
C THR A 187 0.24 -6.32 -1.84
N ASP A 188 -0.52 -6.75 -2.84
CA ASP A 188 -0.70 -5.99 -4.10
C ASP A 188 -1.87 -4.99 -4.03
N CYS A 189 -2.68 -5.06 -2.96
CA CYS A 189 -3.84 -4.22 -2.74
C CYS A 189 -3.71 -3.47 -1.42
N PHE A 190 -4.45 -2.37 -1.33
CA PHE A 190 -4.61 -1.57 -0.14
C PHE A 190 -6.07 -1.61 0.31
N PRO A 191 -6.38 -1.91 1.58
CA PRO A 191 -5.47 -2.27 2.69
C PRO A 191 -4.72 -3.59 2.46
N VAL A 192 -3.47 -3.69 2.92
CA VAL A 192 -2.58 -4.85 2.69
C VAL A 192 -2.91 -6.00 3.64
N SER A 193 -2.97 -7.23 3.12
CA SER A 193 -3.17 -8.46 3.91
C SER A 193 -4.37 -8.44 4.87
N VAL A 194 -5.48 -7.83 4.48
CA VAL A 194 -6.72 -7.77 5.25
C VAL A 194 -7.73 -8.79 4.70
N PRO A 195 -8.57 -9.44 5.53
CA PRO A 195 -9.56 -10.40 5.03
C PRO A 195 -10.56 -9.79 4.05
N VAL A 196 -10.89 -10.52 2.99
CA VAL A 196 -11.97 -10.19 2.03
C VAL A 196 -13.05 -11.27 1.96
N GLY A 197 -12.74 -12.45 2.50
CA GLY A 197 -13.67 -13.56 2.61
C GLY A 197 -13.46 -14.30 3.93
N ALA A 198 -14.53 -14.53 4.67
CA ALA A 198 -14.50 -15.21 5.95
C ALA A 198 -15.61 -16.26 6.05
N VAL A 199 -15.35 -17.33 6.78
CA VAL A 199 -16.31 -18.41 7.03
C VAL A 199 -16.42 -18.67 8.52
N HIS A 200 -17.65 -18.89 8.97
CA HIS A 200 -17.99 -19.35 10.29
C HIS A 200 -18.64 -20.72 10.18
N MET A 201 -18.09 -21.71 10.88
CA MET A 201 -18.68 -23.05 10.97
C MET A 201 -19.24 -23.24 12.37
N THR A 202 -20.56 -23.39 12.47
CA THR A 202 -21.22 -23.64 13.75
C THR A 202 -21.02 -25.10 14.17
N PRO A 203 -20.99 -25.41 15.47
CA PRO A 203 -20.84 -26.79 15.96
C PRO A 203 -21.94 -27.74 15.45
N ASN A 204 -23.12 -27.20 15.14
CA ASN A 204 -24.28 -27.95 14.63
C ASN A 204 -24.28 -28.11 13.10
N ALA A 205 -23.09 -28.13 12.47
CA ALA A 205 -22.87 -28.27 11.02
C ALA A 205 -23.38 -27.12 10.13
N GLY A 206 -23.94 -26.05 10.71
CA GLY A 206 -24.29 -24.83 9.98
C GLY A 206 -23.03 -24.11 9.48
N LYS A 207 -23.12 -23.46 8.32
CA LYS A 207 -21.99 -22.73 7.73
C LYS A 207 -22.44 -21.36 7.23
N VAL A 208 -21.73 -20.31 7.63
CA VAL A 208 -21.93 -18.96 7.11
C VAL A 208 -20.64 -18.51 6.44
N MET A 209 -20.73 -18.07 5.20
CA MET A 209 -19.61 -17.43 4.51
C MET A 209 -20.00 -16.03 4.10
N VAL A 210 -19.05 -15.10 4.22
CA VAL A 210 -19.19 -13.72 3.82
C VAL A 210 -18.09 -13.41 2.82
N LEU A 211 -18.45 -12.78 1.70
CA LEU A 211 -17.54 -12.21 0.72
C LEU A 211 -17.83 -10.71 0.60
N GLY A 212 -16.79 -9.89 0.65
CA GLY A 212 -16.95 -8.43 0.56
C GLY A 212 -17.21 -7.89 -0.86
N SER A 213 -17.21 -8.75 -1.90
CA SER A 213 -17.52 -8.36 -3.29
C SER A 213 -18.55 -9.27 -3.93
N VAL A 214 -19.66 -8.68 -4.34
CA VAL A 214 -20.69 -9.28 -5.19
C VAL A 214 -20.30 -9.25 -6.66
N GLN A 215 -19.54 -8.22 -7.08
CA GLN A 215 -19.14 -8.04 -8.47
C GLN A 215 -18.18 -9.12 -8.96
N MET A 216 -17.39 -9.73 -8.06
CA MET A 216 -16.53 -10.87 -8.38
C MET A 216 -17.28 -12.03 -9.04
N LEU A 217 -18.54 -12.26 -8.64
CA LEU A 217 -19.39 -13.34 -9.17
C LEU A 217 -20.33 -12.86 -10.28
N MET A 218 -20.31 -11.56 -10.62
CA MET A 218 -21.15 -11.04 -11.69
C MET A 218 -20.65 -11.45 -13.07
N ASP A 219 -21.55 -11.50 -14.05
CA ASP A 219 -21.28 -11.87 -15.45
C ASP A 219 -20.11 -11.08 -16.07
N ALA A 220 -19.82 -9.86 -15.60
CA ALA A 220 -18.72 -9.03 -16.07
C ALA A 220 -17.31 -9.50 -15.63
N TYR A 221 -17.21 -10.24 -14.52
CA TYR A 221 -15.94 -10.64 -13.90
C TYR A 221 -15.84 -12.13 -13.60
N VAL A 222 -16.93 -12.89 -13.66
CA VAL A 222 -16.93 -14.32 -13.32
C VAL A 222 -16.05 -15.16 -14.26
N GLU A 223 -15.96 -14.78 -15.54
CA GLU A 223 -15.12 -15.45 -16.54
C GLU A 223 -13.67 -14.93 -16.56
N LYS A 224 -13.34 -13.92 -15.75
CA LYS A 224 -11.99 -13.35 -15.68
C LYS A 224 -11.17 -14.10 -14.63
N GLU A 225 -9.92 -14.42 -14.98
CA GLU A 225 -8.98 -15.18 -14.15
C GLU A 225 -9.62 -16.50 -13.63
N ASP A 226 -9.43 -16.86 -12.37
CA ASP A 226 -10.02 -18.05 -11.75
C ASP A 226 -11.30 -17.76 -10.94
N ASN A 227 -12.00 -16.64 -11.20
CA ASN A 227 -13.16 -16.23 -10.40
C ASN A 227 -14.29 -17.28 -10.37
N LEU A 228 -14.58 -17.92 -11.52
CA LEU A 228 -15.56 -18.99 -11.60
C LEU A 228 -15.15 -20.22 -10.78
N LEU A 229 -13.87 -20.59 -10.85
CA LEU A 229 -13.33 -21.74 -10.10
C LEU A 229 -13.36 -21.47 -8.59
N LEU A 230 -12.98 -20.26 -8.17
CA LEU A 230 -13.10 -19.82 -6.78
C LEU A 230 -14.55 -19.89 -6.31
N GLY A 231 -15.48 -19.24 -7.02
CA GLY A 231 -16.89 -19.19 -6.61
C GLY A 231 -17.54 -20.57 -6.51
N THR A 232 -17.25 -21.47 -7.46
CA THR A 232 -17.77 -22.86 -7.43
C THR A 232 -17.15 -23.67 -6.30
N THR A 233 -15.85 -23.51 -6.05
CA THR A 233 -15.14 -24.15 -4.92
C THR A 233 -15.70 -23.69 -3.58
N LEU A 234 -16.03 -22.40 -3.42
CA LEU A 234 -16.64 -21.87 -2.20
C LEU A 234 -18.05 -22.42 -1.95
N VAL A 235 -18.86 -22.55 -3.01
CA VAL A 235 -20.18 -23.19 -2.91
C VAL A 235 -20.05 -24.67 -2.57
N GLU A 236 -19.05 -25.36 -3.12
CA GLU A 236 -18.76 -26.76 -2.78
C GLU A 236 -18.28 -26.92 -1.34
N LEU A 237 -17.48 -25.98 -0.82
CA LEU A 237 -17.06 -25.92 0.58
C LEU A 237 -18.24 -25.75 1.55
N LEU A 238 -19.22 -24.92 1.17
CA LEU A 238 -20.43 -24.74 1.96
C LEU A 238 -21.35 -25.97 1.91
N THR A 239 -21.46 -26.62 0.75
CA THR A 239 -22.41 -27.72 0.55
C THR A 239 -21.86 -29.08 1.01
N SER A 240 -20.54 -29.26 1.03
CA SER A 240 -19.91 -30.54 1.37
C SER A 240 -19.67 -30.68 2.88
N PRO A 241 -20.27 -31.67 3.57
CA PRO A 241 -20.07 -31.87 5.01
C PRO A 241 -18.68 -32.44 5.37
N GLN A 242 -17.95 -32.98 4.39
CA GLN A 242 -16.65 -33.65 4.62
C GLN A 242 -15.44 -32.72 4.47
N LEU A 243 -15.63 -31.50 3.96
CA LEU A 243 -14.52 -30.59 3.72
C LEU A 243 -14.19 -29.81 5.01
N SER A 244 -13.13 -30.25 5.67
CA SER A 244 -12.56 -29.58 6.84
C SER A 244 -11.46 -28.62 6.39
N LEU A 245 -11.51 -27.40 6.93
CA LEU A 245 -10.45 -26.41 6.73
C LEU A 245 -9.16 -26.89 7.40
N ASN A 246 -8.02 -26.47 6.86
CA ASN A 246 -6.76 -26.73 7.53
C ASN A 246 -6.74 -26.02 8.89
N THR A 247 -6.50 -26.78 9.97
CA THR A 247 -6.57 -26.27 11.34
C THR A 247 -5.44 -25.29 11.69
N LEU A 248 -4.28 -25.38 11.03
CA LEU A 248 -3.16 -24.46 11.26
C LEU A 248 -3.48 -23.11 10.63
N ASP A 249 -3.81 -23.12 9.34
CA ASP A 249 -4.15 -21.91 8.58
C ASP A 249 -5.43 -21.24 9.13
N ALA A 250 -6.34 -22.03 9.73
CA ALA A 250 -7.54 -21.51 10.39
C ALA A 250 -7.28 -20.90 11.78
N GLN A 251 -6.23 -21.34 12.48
CA GLN A 251 -5.89 -20.82 13.80
C GLN A 251 -5.05 -19.55 13.75
N ASP A 252 -4.17 -19.45 12.74
CA ASP A 252 -3.23 -18.35 12.56
C ASP A 252 -3.14 -17.96 11.07
N PRO A 253 -4.16 -17.22 10.55
CA PRO A 253 -4.11 -16.70 9.18
C PRO A 253 -3.11 -15.55 9.07
N ASP A 254 -2.34 -15.51 7.98
CA ASP A 254 -1.38 -14.44 7.68
C ASP A 254 -2.10 -13.12 7.32
N LEU A 255 -2.47 -12.37 8.35
CA LEU A 255 -3.20 -11.12 8.27
C LEU A 255 -2.37 -9.97 8.84
N ALA A 256 -2.47 -8.79 8.23
CA ALA A 256 -1.91 -7.57 8.77
C ALA A 256 -2.96 -6.77 9.54
N ASP A 257 -2.50 -5.91 10.44
CA ASP A 257 -3.35 -4.98 11.16
C ASP A 257 -4.00 -3.98 10.19
N TYR A 258 -5.28 -3.69 10.43
CA TYR A 258 -6.01 -2.75 9.61
C TYR A 258 -5.52 -1.32 9.87
N HIS A 259 -4.79 -0.75 8.89
CA HIS A 259 -4.31 0.63 8.95
C HIS A 259 -5.24 1.55 8.15
N THR A 260 -5.87 2.50 8.84
CA THR A 260 -6.63 3.57 8.19
C THR A 260 -5.68 4.62 7.61
N VAL A 261 -5.82 4.93 6.32
CA VAL A 261 -5.14 6.08 5.72
C VAL A 261 -5.97 7.32 6.04
N PRO A 262 -5.37 8.38 6.60
CA PRO A 262 -6.09 9.64 6.78
C PRO A 262 -6.49 10.21 5.42
N ASP A 263 -7.58 10.98 5.37
CA ASP A 263 -8.06 11.58 4.12
C ASP A 263 -7.00 12.55 3.54
N ILE A 264 -6.22 12.06 2.58
CA ILE A 264 -5.15 12.80 1.90
C ILE A 264 -5.74 14.00 1.14
N ALA A 265 -6.99 13.92 0.64
CA ALA A 265 -7.63 15.02 -0.05
C ALA A 265 -8.03 16.15 0.92
N SER A 266 -8.46 15.81 2.13
CA SER A 266 -8.68 16.79 3.20
C SER A 266 -7.37 17.37 3.71
N LEU A 267 -6.36 16.51 3.94
CA LEU A 267 -5.03 16.94 4.40
C LEU A 267 -4.31 17.81 3.37
N SER A 268 -4.43 17.54 2.07
CA SER A 268 -3.81 18.35 1.01
C SER A 268 -4.43 19.73 0.88
N ARG A 269 -5.69 19.91 1.33
CA ARG A 269 -6.32 21.23 1.44
C ARG A 269 -5.82 22.03 2.64
N SER A 270 -5.21 21.37 3.64
CA SER A 270 -4.53 22.07 4.73
C SER A 270 -3.19 22.61 4.20
N LEU A 271 -3.13 23.92 3.97
CA LEU A 271 -1.90 24.62 3.59
C LEU A 271 -0.89 24.48 4.74
N ARG A 272 0.07 23.57 4.61
CA ARG A 272 1.24 23.53 5.50
C ARG A 272 2.27 24.53 4.96
N ALA A 273 2.79 25.41 5.81
CA ALA A 273 3.82 26.36 5.42
C ALA A 273 5.14 25.61 5.18
N CYS A 274 5.48 25.32 3.92
CA CYS A 274 6.65 24.52 3.53
C CYS A 274 8.02 25.13 3.86
N LEU A 275 8.07 26.30 4.50
CA LEU A 275 9.30 27.06 4.78
C LEU A 275 9.64 27.16 6.27
N GLN A 276 8.76 26.67 7.15
CA GLN A 276 8.99 26.67 8.58
C GLN A 276 9.30 25.24 8.99
N ASP A 277 10.48 25.02 9.59
CA ASP A 277 10.75 23.76 10.29
C ASP A 277 9.62 23.53 11.29
N ASN A 278 9.14 22.29 11.40
CA ASN A 278 8.18 21.97 12.44
C ASN A 278 8.89 22.19 13.78
N ASP A 279 8.32 23.06 14.63
CA ASP A 279 8.79 23.18 16.00
C ASP A 279 8.78 21.80 16.65
N GLU A 280 9.87 21.46 17.33
CA GLU A 280 10.05 20.14 17.94
C GLU A 280 8.88 19.87 18.90
N ILE A 281 8.12 18.79 18.63
CA ILE A 281 6.93 18.47 19.42
C ILE A 281 7.38 18.31 20.88
N PRO A 282 6.82 19.09 21.83
CA PRO A 282 7.17 18.97 23.23
C PRO A 282 6.99 17.53 23.71
N ARG A 283 8.00 16.99 24.40
CA ARG A 283 7.95 15.62 24.97
C ARG A 283 6.81 15.43 25.97
N ASP A 284 6.30 16.52 26.54
CA ASP A 284 5.16 16.54 27.43
C ASP A 284 3.89 16.92 26.65
N PHE A 285 2.99 15.95 26.45
CA PHE A 285 1.74 16.13 25.70
C PHE A 285 0.82 17.18 26.33
N THR A 286 0.99 17.49 27.63
CA THR A 286 0.19 18.52 28.31
C THR A 286 0.54 19.94 27.86
N ALA A 287 1.76 20.16 27.36
CA ALA A 287 2.20 21.44 26.81
C ALA A 287 1.56 21.77 25.45
N LEU A 288 1.01 20.76 24.75
CA LEU A 288 0.25 20.97 23.51
C LEU A 288 -1.13 21.61 23.75
N PHE A 289 -1.61 21.58 25.00
CA PHE A 289 -2.89 22.18 25.41
C PHE A 289 -2.71 23.58 26.00
N ASP A 290 -1.78 24.37 25.46
CA ASP A 290 -1.55 25.73 25.94
C ASP A 290 -2.70 26.68 25.53
N THR A 291 -3.64 26.87 26.46
CA THR A 291 -4.74 27.81 26.32
C THR A 291 -4.31 29.29 26.32
N HIS A 292 -3.05 29.60 26.65
CA HIS A 292 -2.53 30.97 26.61
C HIS A 292 -2.33 31.50 25.19
N ILE A 293 -2.08 30.63 24.20
CA ILE A 293 -1.89 31.02 22.79
C ILE A 293 -3.16 31.65 22.21
N PHE A 294 -4.34 31.22 22.69
CA PHE A 294 -5.64 31.76 22.30
C PHE A 294 -6.13 32.91 23.18
N ARG A 295 -5.28 33.45 24.07
CA ARG A 295 -5.65 34.57 24.93
C ARG A 295 -5.64 35.86 24.13
N PHE A 296 -6.80 36.53 24.05
CA PHE A 296 -6.91 37.87 23.49
C PHE A 296 -6.17 38.87 24.40
N ASN A 297 -4.90 39.13 24.10
CA ASN A 297 -4.05 40.00 24.92
C ASN A 297 -3.66 41.27 24.16
N THR A 298 -3.96 42.44 24.74
CA THR A 298 -3.64 43.76 24.18
C THR A 298 -2.29 44.32 24.67
N THR A 299 -1.48 43.52 25.38
CA THR A 299 -0.16 43.92 25.90
C THR A 299 0.81 44.44 24.86
N LEU A 300 0.74 43.96 23.61
CA LEU A 300 1.63 44.36 22.52
C LEU A 300 1.16 45.62 21.76
N VAL A 301 -0.09 46.05 21.97
CA VAL A 301 -0.65 47.24 21.29
C VAL A 301 0.16 48.52 21.55
N PRO A 302 0.66 48.81 22.77
CA PRO A 302 1.50 49.99 23.02
C PRO A 302 2.84 49.95 22.28
N GLU A 303 3.46 48.79 22.13
CA GLU A 303 4.71 48.63 21.39
C GLU A 303 4.50 48.83 19.90
N VAL A 304 3.44 48.24 19.34
CA VAL A 304 3.02 48.46 17.96
C VAL A 304 2.76 49.95 17.70
N LEU A 305 2.01 50.64 18.59
CA LEU A 305 1.73 52.07 18.47
C LEU A 305 2.98 52.96 18.51
N LYS A 306 4.05 52.53 19.19
CA LYS A 306 5.37 53.18 19.22
C LYS A 306 6.21 52.85 17.99
N ALA A 307 5.97 51.72 17.32
CA ALA A 307 6.67 51.33 16.10
C ALA A 307 6.19 52.11 14.86
N TYR A 308 4.90 52.46 14.77
CA TYR A 308 4.34 53.29 13.69
C TYR A 308 5.17 54.55 13.34
N PRO A 309 5.53 55.43 14.29
CA PRO A 309 6.33 56.61 13.99
C PRO A 309 7.78 56.27 13.62
N LYS A 310 8.35 55.16 14.13
CA LYS A 310 9.71 54.71 13.76
C LYS A 310 9.77 54.19 12.32
N LEU A 311 8.69 53.59 11.85
CA LEU A 311 8.56 53.05 10.48
C LEU A 311 8.06 54.09 9.47
N GLY A 312 7.75 55.32 9.92
CA GLY A 312 7.20 56.36 9.04
C GLY A 312 5.80 56.05 8.50
N LEU A 313 5.07 55.12 9.14
CA LEU A 313 3.74 54.70 8.71
C LEU A 313 2.66 55.59 9.32
N LYS A 314 1.73 56.07 8.49
CA LYS A 314 0.55 56.82 8.93
C LYS A 314 -0.44 55.88 9.62
N LYS A 315 -1.06 56.35 10.71
CA LYS A 315 -2.11 55.61 11.44
C LYS A 315 -3.46 55.82 10.76
N GLU A 316 -3.64 55.22 9.60
CA GLU A 316 -4.88 55.24 8.83
C GLU A 316 -5.35 53.80 8.55
N PRO A 317 -6.67 53.55 8.47
CA PRO A 317 -7.17 52.23 8.09
C PRO A 317 -6.57 51.85 6.74
N LEU A 318 -5.89 50.70 6.69
CA LEU A 318 -5.23 50.20 5.49
C LEU A 318 -6.26 50.14 4.35
N THR A 319 -6.07 51.01 3.37
CA THR A 319 -6.79 50.90 2.10
C THR A 319 -6.12 49.80 1.28
N LEU A 320 -6.94 49.03 0.56
CA LEU A 320 -6.41 48.01 -0.34
C LEU A 320 -5.64 48.73 -1.46
N ILE A 321 -4.31 48.81 -1.34
CA ILE A 321 -3.47 49.30 -2.43
C ILE A 321 -3.57 48.23 -3.51
N GLN A 322 -4.28 48.53 -4.61
CA GLN A 322 -4.25 47.66 -5.77
C GLN A 322 -2.80 47.62 -6.26
N PRO A 323 -2.14 46.44 -6.24
CA PRO A 323 -0.78 46.33 -6.73
C PRO A 323 -0.76 46.76 -8.19
N GLN A 324 -0.02 47.83 -8.50
CA GLN A 324 0.27 48.19 -9.86
C GLN A 324 1.38 47.25 -10.33
N PHE A 325 0.97 46.12 -10.91
CA PHE A 325 1.89 45.29 -11.66
C PHE A 325 2.22 46.04 -12.94
N GLU A 326 3.44 46.54 -13.05
CA GLU A 326 4.00 46.80 -14.37
C GLU A 326 4.00 45.45 -15.08
N VAL A 327 3.18 45.32 -16.12
CA VAL A 327 3.19 44.16 -17.02
C VAL A 327 4.02 44.58 -18.23
N PRO A 328 5.37 44.47 -18.17
CA PRO A 328 6.23 44.90 -19.28
C PRO A 328 6.05 44.02 -20.53
N LEU A 329 5.36 42.88 -20.39
CA LEU A 329 5.15 41.91 -21.45
C LEU A 329 3.75 42.10 -22.07
N PRO A 330 3.61 41.93 -23.39
CA PRO A 330 2.31 41.94 -24.04
C PRO A 330 1.39 40.84 -23.49
N PRO A 331 0.05 41.02 -23.56
CA PRO A 331 -0.90 40.02 -23.07
C PRO A 331 -0.68 38.68 -23.79
N LEU A 332 -0.51 37.62 -23.01
CA LEU A 332 -0.24 36.27 -23.52
C LEU A 332 -1.50 35.71 -24.20
N GLU A 333 -1.36 35.23 -25.43
CA GLU A 333 -2.39 34.49 -26.14
C GLU A 333 -2.29 32.98 -25.82
N PRO A 334 -3.41 32.27 -25.68
CA PRO A 334 -3.40 30.83 -25.42
C PRO A 334 -2.74 30.08 -26.58
N ALA A 335 -1.78 29.21 -26.25
CA ALA A 335 -1.08 28.40 -27.23
C ALA A 335 -2.05 27.44 -27.93
N THR A 336 -2.21 27.61 -29.24
CA THR A 336 -3.01 26.73 -30.11
C THR A 336 -2.28 25.43 -30.46
N PHE A 337 -1.03 25.28 -30.00
CA PHE A 337 -0.21 24.10 -30.19
C PHE A 337 0.20 23.51 -28.84
N THR A 338 0.10 22.19 -28.72
CA THR A 338 0.62 21.44 -27.57
C THR A 338 2.12 21.72 -27.40
N PRO A 339 2.61 22.03 -26.18
CA PRO A 339 4.02 22.26 -25.94
C PRO A 339 4.80 20.99 -26.29
N THR A 340 5.67 21.08 -27.29
CA THR A 340 6.68 20.06 -27.58
C THR A 340 7.72 20.11 -26.47
N LEU A 341 7.53 19.28 -25.45
CA LEU A 341 8.59 18.95 -24.51
C LEU A 341 9.73 18.32 -25.33
N THR A 342 10.87 18.99 -25.36
CA THR A 342 12.08 18.45 -25.98
C THR A 342 12.51 17.29 -25.10
N ASP A 343 12.42 16.07 -25.61
CA ASP A 343 13.04 14.93 -24.93
C ASP A 343 14.52 15.25 -24.70
N LEU A 344 15.00 14.98 -23.49
CA LEU A 344 16.40 15.14 -23.16
C LEU A 344 17.21 14.25 -24.11
N ASP A 345 18.26 14.81 -24.70
CA ASP A 345 19.18 14.02 -25.52
C ASP A 345 19.67 12.81 -24.71
N PRO A 346 19.73 11.62 -25.31
CA PRO A 346 20.25 10.43 -24.63
C PRO A 346 21.66 10.72 -24.12
N PRO A 347 22.04 10.19 -22.94
CA PRO A 347 23.37 10.40 -22.39
C PRO A 347 24.43 9.98 -23.41
N GLN A 348 25.43 10.83 -23.64
CA GLN A 348 26.50 10.61 -24.60
C GLN A 348 27.46 9.51 -24.12
N LEU A 349 26.97 8.27 -24.13
CA LEU A 349 27.71 7.06 -23.72
C LEU A 349 28.99 6.86 -24.54
N GLU A 350 29.04 7.36 -25.78
CA GLU A 350 30.23 7.33 -26.64
C GLU A 350 31.40 8.16 -26.11
N LEU A 351 31.16 9.14 -25.24
CA LEU A 351 32.20 9.94 -24.58
C LEU A 351 32.67 9.34 -23.25
N PHE A 352 32.01 8.27 -22.79
CA PHE A 352 32.37 7.59 -21.55
C PHE A 352 33.39 6.50 -21.84
N ASP A 353 34.65 6.77 -21.49
CA ASP A 353 35.72 5.78 -21.54
C ASP A 353 35.49 4.72 -20.44
N LEU A 354 34.85 3.63 -20.82
CA LEU A 354 34.54 2.50 -19.94
C LEU A 354 35.82 1.86 -19.41
N ASP A 355 36.90 1.85 -20.19
CA ASP A 355 38.18 1.29 -19.74
C ASP A 355 38.76 2.11 -18.60
N SER A 356 38.64 3.44 -18.64
CA SER A 356 39.01 4.33 -17.52
C SER A 356 38.10 4.14 -16.30
N ALA A 357 36.80 3.91 -16.50
CA ALA A 357 35.83 3.73 -15.42
C ALA A 357 36.01 2.38 -14.69
N PHE A 358 36.33 1.31 -15.42
CA PHE A 358 36.55 -0.04 -14.87
C PHE A 358 38.03 -0.33 -14.55
N ALA A 359 38.96 0.59 -14.86
CA ALA A 359 40.36 0.42 -14.55
C ALA A 359 40.60 0.25 -13.04
N SER A 360 41.37 -0.78 -12.70
CA SER A 360 41.81 -1.00 -11.32
C SER A 360 42.59 0.20 -10.79
N GLN A 361 42.59 0.40 -9.46
CA GLN A 361 43.32 1.49 -8.81
C GLN A 361 44.81 1.54 -9.23
N ARG A 362 45.45 0.38 -9.41
CA ARG A 362 46.85 0.26 -9.86
C ARG A 362 47.04 0.77 -11.28
N THR A 363 46.15 0.41 -12.20
CA THR A 363 46.19 0.85 -13.60
C THR A 363 45.99 2.36 -13.71
N ARG A 364 45.07 2.92 -12.92
CA ARG A 364 44.79 4.36 -12.90
C ARG A 364 45.98 5.16 -12.37
N ILE A 365 46.65 4.68 -11.32
CA ILE A 365 47.88 5.32 -10.80
C ILE A 365 49.01 5.25 -11.84
N ALA A 366 49.19 4.13 -12.54
CA ALA A 366 50.19 3.99 -13.59
C ALA A 366 49.95 4.98 -14.74
N GLN A 367 48.69 5.17 -15.17
CA GLN A 367 48.33 6.15 -16.18
C GLN A 367 48.61 7.59 -15.74
N VAL A 368 48.32 7.94 -14.48
CA VAL A 368 48.63 9.26 -13.91
C VAL A 368 50.14 9.47 -13.83
N THR A 369 50.90 8.43 -13.46
CA THR A 369 52.37 8.46 -13.38
C THR A 369 52.99 8.75 -14.75
N ASN A 370 52.46 8.14 -15.82
CA ASN A 370 52.95 8.38 -17.18
C ASN A 370 52.57 9.77 -17.73
N LYS A 371 51.57 10.45 -17.13
CA LYS A 371 51.10 11.77 -17.56
C LYS A 371 51.79 12.93 -16.83
N CYS A 372 52.37 12.69 -15.66
CA CYS A 372 52.98 13.72 -14.83
C CYS A 372 54.49 13.79 -15.03
N THR A 373 55.05 15.00 -14.91
CA THR A 373 56.50 15.24 -14.89
C THR A 373 56.95 15.71 -13.51
N ASP A 374 58.25 15.88 -13.29
CA ASP A 374 58.82 16.35 -12.00
C ASP A 374 58.31 17.74 -11.57
N ALA A 375 57.68 18.50 -12.48
CA ALA A 375 57.03 19.78 -12.17
C ALA A 375 55.61 19.63 -11.58
N ASP A 376 54.97 18.46 -11.74
CA ASP A 376 53.54 18.23 -11.44
C ASP A 376 53.31 17.42 -10.16
N VAL A 377 54.29 17.41 -9.25
CA VAL A 377 54.28 16.55 -8.04
C VAL A 377 53.04 16.78 -7.17
N GLU A 378 52.57 18.03 -7.04
CA GLU A 378 51.38 18.34 -6.26
C GLU A 378 50.10 17.74 -6.87
N TYR A 379 49.97 17.82 -8.20
CA TYR A 379 48.85 17.23 -8.93
C TYR A 379 48.90 15.70 -8.86
N TYR A 380 50.09 15.12 -8.99
CA TYR A 380 50.31 13.68 -8.87
C TYR A 380 49.85 13.13 -7.52
N VAL A 381 50.23 13.79 -6.42
CA VAL A 381 49.86 13.41 -5.05
C VAL A 381 48.35 13.53 -4.83
N GLN A 382 47.72 14.61 -5.29
CA GLN A 382 46.27 14.79 -5.17
C GLN A 382 45.48 13.76 -6.00
N ALA A 383 45.92 13.48 -7.23
CA ALA A 383 45.27 12.51 -8.10
C ALA A 383 45.37 11.08 -7.54
N CYS A 384 46.54 10.69 -7.02
CA CYS A 384 46.72 9.41 -6.33
C CYS A 384 45.86 9.32 -5.06
N GLY A 385 45.79 10.39 -4.27
CA GLY A 385 44.94 10.46 -3.07
C GLY A 385 43.45 10.29 -3.38
N ARG A 386 42.98 10.81 -4.52
CA ARG A 386 41.60 10.61 -4.99
C ARG A 386 41.35 9.18 -5.47
N ILE A 387 42.27 8.59 -6.24
CA ILE A 387 42.14 7.21 -6.74
C ILE A 387 42.12 6.19 -5.59
N LEU A 388 42.90 6.43 -4.54
CA LEU A 388 42.96 5.58 -3.35
C LEU A 388 41.86 5.88 -2.31
N GLY A 389 41.02 6.91 -2.53
CA GLY A 389 39.93 7.27 -1.62
C GLY A 389 40.35 7.96 -0.31
N VAL A 390 41.64 8.29 -0.16
CA VAL A 390 42.20 8.96 1.03
C VAL A 390 41.60 10.36 1.21
N THR A 391 41.35 11.07 0.11
CA THR A 391 40.75 12.41 0.16
C THR A 391 39.33 12.41 0.73
N ALA A 392 38.53 11.39 0.41
CA ALA A 392 37.18 11.24 0.93
C ALA A 392 37.18 10.87 2.42
N HIS A 393 38.17 10.07 2.85
CA HIS A 393 38.35 9.71 4.25
C HIS A 393 38.69 10.94 5.12
N LEU A 394 39.67 11.73 4.69
CA LEU A 394 40.08 12.96 5.39
C LEU A 394 38.94 13.99 5.49
N GLN A 395 38.13 14.12 4.44
CA GLN A 395 36.96 15.00 4.45
C GLN A 395 35.90 14.53 5.46
N LYS A 396 35.65 13.21 5.54
CA LYS A 396 34.70 12.62 6.48
C LYS A 396 35.17 12.74 7.94
N GLU A 397 36.46 12.57 8.20
CA GLU A 397 37.04 12.80 9.52
C GLU A 397 36.96 14.27 9.94
N ARG A 398 37.26 15.19 9.02
CA ARG A 398 37.13 16.64 9.27
C ARG A 398 35.69 17.05 9.56
N GLN A 399 34.72 16.50 8.81
CA GLN A 399 33.29 16.71 9.09
C GLN A 399 32.87 16.16 10.44
N ARG A 400 33.35 14.97 10.85
CA ARG A 400 33.08 14.40 12.18
C ARG A 400 33.66 15.26 13.30
N GLN A 401 34.87 15.78 13.13
CA GLN A 401 35.51 16.68 14.10
C GLN A 401 34.74 18.01 14.23
N LEU A 402 34.32 18.60 13.10
CA LEU A 402 33.50 19.82 13.09
C LEU A 402 32.14 19.61 13.77
N ALA A 403 31.48 18.46 13.54
CA ALA A 403 30.23 18.12 14.21
C ALA A 403 30.41 17.91 15.72
N ALA A 404 31.53 17.31 16.15
CA ALA A 404 31.85 17.12 17.56
C ALA A 404 32.15 18.45 18.28
N THR A 405 32.79 19.41 17.61
CA THR A 405 33.01 20.76 18.16
C THR A 405 31.74 21.61 18.16
N ALA A 406 30.85 21.46 17.17
CA ALA A 406 29.55 22.14 17.14
C ALA A 406 28.61 21.62 18.24
N ALA A 407 28.71 20.35 18.63
CA ALA A 407 27.97 19.81 19.77
C ALA A 407 28.45 20.35 21.14
N ALA A 408 29.61 21.01 21.20
CA ALA A 408 30.20 21.56 22.43
C ALA A 408 30.01 23.09 22.56
N HIS A 409 29.48 23.78 21.55
CA HIS A 409 29.11 25.19 21.60
C HIS A 409 27.70 25.35 21.03
N ASP A 410 26.78 25.79 21.88
CA ASP A 410 25.33 25.92 21.64
C ASP A 410 24.98 27.10 20.70
N ASP A 411 25.65 27.19 19.55
CA ASP A 411 25.43 28.22 18.53
C ASP A 411 25.03 27.58 17.20
N THR A 412 23.76 27.17 17.11
CA THR A 412 23.11 26.75 15.85
C THR A 412 22.72 27.96 15.02
N SER A 413 23.69 28.64 14.40
CA SER A 413 23.41 29.51 13.25
C SER A 413 24.68 29.78 12.43
N SER A 414 25.10 28.82 11.61
CA SER A 414 26.00 29.11 10.49
C SER A 414 25.79 28.12 9.35
N PRO A 415 25.77 28.59 8.08
CA PRO A 415 25.54 27.73 6.92
C PRO A 415 26.69 26.74 6.77
N ALA A 416 26.40 25.55 6.23
CA ALA A 416 27.37 24.50 5.97
C ALA A 416 28.51 25.02 5.07
N VAL A 417 29.61 25.44 5.71
CA VAL A 417 30.83 25.84 5.01
C VAL A 417 31.41 24.56 4.40
N VAL A 418 31.39 24.48 3.07
CA VAL A 418 32.07 23.42 2.31
C VAL A 418 33.54 23.44 2.72
N ALA A 419 34.00 22.41 3.44
CA ALA A 419 35.36 22.34 3.92
C ALA A 419 36.35 22.37 2.73
N PRO A 420 37.44 23.15 2.80
CA PRO A 420 38.42 23.23 1.72
C PRO A 420 39.01 21.85 1.43
N ALA A 421 39.30 21.59 0.14
CA ALA A 421 39.89 20.33 -0.30
C ALA A 421 41.20 20.03 0.45
N PRO A 422 41.49 18.74 0.78
CA PRO A 422 42.68 18.37 1.53
C PRO A 422 43.95 18.72 0.75
N THR A 423 44.96 19.25 1.45
CA THR A 423 46.23 19.65 0.83
C THR A 423 47.12 18.43 0.53
N PRO A 424 48.04 18.50 -0.45
CA PRO A 424 48.94 17.38 -0.78
C PRO A 424 49.76 16.89 0.42
N ALA A 425 50.17 17.79 1.32
CA ALA A 425 50.92 17.47 2.53
C ALA A 425 50.12 16.62 3.53
N GLU A 426 48.81 16.90 3.68
CA GLU A 426 47.92 16.13 4.55
C GLU A 426 47.71 14.69 4.04
N ILE A 427 47.57 14.54 2.72
CA ILE A 427 47.44 13.22 2.07
C ILE A 427 48.70 12.39 2.30
N LEU A 428 49.88 12.98 2.11
CA LEU A 428 51.15 12.30 2.36
C LEU A 428 51.33 11.94 3.84
N HIS A 429 51.01 12.86 4.76
CA HIS A 429 51.10 12.59 6.19
C HIS A 429 50.21 11.42 6.61
N PHE A 430 48.97 11.35 6.10
CA PHE A 430 48.07 10.22 6.36
C PHE A 430 48.66 8.89 5.85
N VAL A 431 49.21 8.88 4.63
CA VAL A 431 49.84 7.69 4.05
C VAL A 431 51.07 7.27 4.85
N PHE A 432 51.93 8.21 5.24
CA PHE A 432 53.10 7.92 6.08
C PHE A 432 52.71 7.36 7.44
N GLN A 433 51.68 7.91 8.07
CA GLN A 433 51.16 7.42 9.34
C GLN A 433 50.59 6.00 9.20
N ALA A 434 49.81 5.74 8.15
CA ALA A 434 49.30 4.40 7.86
C ALA A 434 50.43 3.36 7.64
N ILE A 435 51.52 3.75 6.98
CA ILE A 435 52.70 2.88 6.79
C ILE A 435 53.43 2.62 8.11
N VAL A 436 53.57 3.66 8.95
CA VAL A 436 54.20 3.53 10.28
C VAL A 436 53.37 2.63 11.20
N ASP A 437 52.05 2.78 11.17
CA ASP A 437 51.14 1.96 11.98
C ASP A 437 51.05 0.52 11.46
N TRP A 438 51.13 0.30 10.15
CA TRP A 438 51.29 -1.03 9.56
C TRP A 438 52.56 -1.74 10.06
N LYS A 439 53.69 -1.03 10.11
CA LYS A 439 54.97 -1.58 10.60
C LYS A 439 55.01 -1.85 12.12
N LYS A 440 54.06 -1.32 12.90
CA LYS A 440 53.89 -1.64 14.33
C LYS A 440 52.97 -2.84 14.57
N SER A 441 52.25 -3.27 13.53
CA SER A 441 51.23 -4.33 13.60
C SER A 441 51.75 -5.70 13.13
N ASP A 442 52.92 -5.73 12.50
CA ASP A 442 53.80 -6.90 12.31
C ASP A 442 54.92 -6.86 13.36
#